data_AF-A0A0E0KIR3-F1
#
_entry.id   AF-A0A0E0KIR3-F1
#
_cell.length_a   1.000
_cell.length_b   1.000
_cell.length_c   1.000
_cell.angle_alpha   90.00
_cell.angle_beta   90.00
_cell.angle_gamma   90.00
#
_symmetry.space_group_name_H-M   'P 1'
#
loop_
_entity.id
_entity.type
_entity.pdbx_description
1 polymer ?
#
loop_
_entity_poly.entity_id
_entity_poly.type
_entity_poly.pdbx_seq_one_letter_code
_entity_poly.pdbx_strand_id
1 'polypeptide(L)'
;MNDLMTKSFMSYVDLKKAAMKDLEAGGDGVELPEVGVTDERLKGFFQETEAVEEEMAAIRDALSRLNAANEEGKSLHQPDALRALRGRVNADIIAVLRRARDIRARLEAMDRANAAQRRLSAGCREGTPLDRTRTALTAALRKKLKDLMLDFQALRQRIMSEYKDTVERRYYTLTGEVPEEEVIERIISEGRSEELLCAAVAEHGKGAVLATVHEIQDRHDAAREVERSLLELHQVFLDMAVVVESQGEQLDDIERHVNSATTYVQGGNKELRKAREHQRSSRKWLCIGIIILLLLVLLVIVPIATSLKRS
;
A
#
# COMPACT_ATOMS: atom_id res chain seq x y z
N MET A 1 -34.64 11.31 -3.34
CA MET A 1 -33.49 11.61 -2.46
C MET A 1 -32.48 10.48 -2.61
N ASN A 2 -31.72 10.50 -3.70
CA ASN A 2 -30.60 9.58 -3.99
C ASN A 2 -29.98 10.03 -5.30
N ASP A 3 -29.05 10.98 -5.24
CA ASP A 3 -28.02 11.13 -6.28
C ASP A 3 -26.82 11.98 -5.78
N LEU A 4 -26.39 11.72 -4.54
CA LEU A 4 -25.29 12.46 -3.89
C LEU A 4 -23.97 11.68 -3.84
N MET A 5 -23.89 10.51 -4.48
CA MET A 5 -22.68 9.67 -4.51
C MET A 5 -22.10 9.45 -5.92
N THR A 6 -22.71 10.02 -6.96
CA THR A 6 -22.31 9.76 -8.36
C THR A 6 -21.42 10.86 -8.96
N LYS A 7 -21.07 11.92 -8.21
CA LYS A 7 -20.29 13.08 -8.71
C LYS A 7 -18.80 13.10 -8.32
N SER A 8 -18.22 11.97 -7.93
CA SER A 8 -16.78 11.88 -7.59
C SER A 8 -15.86 11.46 -8.76
N PHE A 9 -16.38 11.29 -9.97
CA PHE A 9 -15.54 10.99 -11.14
C PHE A 9 -15.59 12.12 -12.14
N MET A 10 -14.91 13.23 -11.82
CA MET A 10 -14.32 13.99 -12.90
C MET A 10 -13.25 13.12 -13.54
N SER A 11 -13.42 12.82 -14.83
CA SER A 11 -12.40 12.16 -15.63
C SER A 11 -11.10 12.96 -15.51
N TYR A 12 -9.97 12.27 -15.34
CA TYR A 12 -8.62 12.86 -15.36
C TYR A 12 -8.39 13.80 -16.56
N VAL A 13 -9.07 13.54 -17.67
CA VAL A 13 -9.04 14.38 -18.86
C VAL A 13 -9.74 15.73 -18.63
N ASP A 14 -10.83 15.77 -17.85
CA ASP A 14 -11.59 16.99 -17.57
C ASP A 14 -10.90 17.88 -16.54
N LEU A 15 -10.26 17.29 -15.51
CA LEU A 15 -9.39 18.05 -14.58
C LEU A 15 -8.19 18.65 -15.33
N LYS A 16 -7.57 17.88 -16.23
CA LYS A 16 -6.44 18.34 -17.05
C LYS A 16 -6.85 19.46 -18.00
N LYS A 17 -8.05 19.39 -18.58
CA LYS A 17 -8.56 20.39 -19.52
C LYS A 17 -8.97 21.68 -18.80
N ALA A 18 -9.55 21.59 -17.61
CA ALA A 18 -9.83 22.74 -16.76
C ALA A 18 -8.54 23.44 -16.30
N ALA A 19 -7.54 22.67 -15.85
CA ALA A 19 -6.24 23.20 -15.44
C ALA A 19 -5.44 23.85 -16.59
N MET A 20 -5.54 23.33 -17.81
CA MET A 20 -4.94 23.98 -18.99
C MET A 20 -5.65 25.28 -19.38
N LYS A 21 -6.99 25.30 -19.27
CA LYS A 21 -7.80 26.47 -19.65
C LYS A 21 -7.60 27.65 -18.69
N ASP A 22 -7.38 27.37 -17.41
CA ASP A 22 -7.07 28.40 -16.41
C ASP A 22 -5.62 28.93 -16.53
N LEU A 23 -4.71 28.14 -17.12
CA LEU A 23 -3.33 28.54 -17.38
C LEU A 23 -3.18 29.48 -18.59
N GLU A 24 -4.09 29.39 -19.57
CA GLU A 24 -4.11 30.28 -20.75
C GLU A 24 -4.67 31.68 -20.45
N ALA A 25 -5.35 31.87 -19.30
CA ALA A 25 -5.93 33.16 -18.91
C ALA A 25 -5.01 34.02 -18.02
N GLY A 26 -3.91 33.45 -17.52
CA GLY A 26 -2.91 34.15 -16.71
C GLY A 26 -1.66 34.45 -17.51
N GLY A 27 -1.66 35.58 -18.23
CA GLY A 27 -0.47 36.10 -18.87
C GLY A 27 0.57 36.51 -17.83
N ASP A 28 1.54 35.63 -17.56
CA ASP A 28 2.94 36.01 -17.39
C ASP A 28 3.83 34.78 -17.61
N GLY A 29 4.89 34.97 -18.40
CA GLY A 29 5.72 33.90 -18.94
C GLY A 29 6.50 33.13 -17.88
N VAL A 30 5.90 32.09 -17.32
CA VAL A 30 6.65 30.98 -16.72
C VAL A 30 6.94 30.00 -17.84
N GLU A 31 8.09 30.20 -18.50
CA GLU A 31 8.70 29.17 -19.33
C GLU A 31 8.82 27.88 -18.48
N LEU A 32 7.97 26.91 -18.78
CA LEU A 32 8.15 25.53 -18.35
C LEU A 32 9.53 25.09 -18.89
N PRO A 33 10.48 24.70 -18.03
CA PRO A 33 11.77 24.24 -18.52
C PRO A 33 11.53 23.02 -19.41
N GLU A 34 12.08 23.08 -20.62
CA GLU A 34 11.99 22.02 -21.61
C GLU A 34 12.28 20.63 -21.01
N VAL A 35 11.42 19.71 -21.38
CA VAL A 35 11.53 18.26 -21.17
C VAL A 35 12.82 17.77 -21.83
N GLY A 36 13.90 17.60 -21.06
CA GLY A 36 15.17 17.18 -21.66
C GLY A 36 16.22 16.52 -20.77
N VAL A 37 16.29 16.84 -19.47
CA VAL A 37 17.35 16.28 -18.62
C VAL A 37 16.75 15.91 -17.27
N THR A 38 16.50 14.62 -17.06
CA THR A 38 16.52 14.09 -15.69
C THR A 38 17.94 14.34 -15.19
N ASP A 39 18.13 15.31 -14.29
CA ASP A 39 19.42 15.49 -13.63
C ASP A 39 19.82 14.12 -13.07
N GLU A 40 20.95 13.56 -13.50
CA GLU A 40 21.43 12.24 -13.04
C GLU A 40 21.43 12.16 -11.50
N ARG A 41 21.52 13.32 -10.83
CA ARG A 41 21.40 13.51 -9.38
C ARG A 41 20.04 13.13 -8.77
N LEU A 42 18.96 13.13 -9.54
CA LEU A 42 17.60 12.76 -9.08
C LEU A 42 17.23 11.31 -9.38
N LYS A 43 17.97 10.65 -10.28
CA LYS A 43 17.66 9.28 -10.73
C LYS A 43 17.57 8.28 -9.58
N GLY A 44 18.56 8.26 -8.69
CA GLY A 44 18.55 7.38 -7.52
C GLY A 44 17.44 7.72 -6.52
N PHE A 45 17.06 8.99 -6.42
CA PHE A 45 15.95 9.41 -5.56
C PHE A 45 14.58 9.00 -6.12
N PHE A 46 14.40 9.05 -7.44
CA PHE A 46 13.18 8.56 -8.08
C PHE A 46 13.06 7.04 -8.01
N GLN A 47 14.16 6.31 -8.10
CA GLN A 47 14.14 4.86 -7.85
C GLN A 47 13.67 4.53 -6.43
N GLU A 48 14.13 5.27 -5.42
CA GLU A 48 13.68 5.07 -4.05
C GLU A 48 12.21 5.47 -3.87
N THR A 49 11.79 6.56 -4.51
CA THR A 49 10.38 6.99 -4.54
C THR A 49 9.48 5.92 -5.16
N GLU A 50 9.88 5.33 -6.29
CA GLU A 50 9.16 4.23 -6.96
C GLU A 50 9.08 3.00 -6.05
N ALA A 51 10.18 2.62 -5.39
CA ALA A 51 10.20 1.50 -4.46
C ALA A 51 9.20 1.72 -3.29
N VAL A 52 9.14 2.94 -2.75
CA VAL A 52 8.15 3.27 -1.71
C VAL A 52 6.72 3.21 -2.25
N GLU A 53 6.46 3.72 -3.46
CA GLU A 53 5.13 3.65 -4.07
C GLU A 53 4.69 2.21 -4.38
N GLU A 54 5.61 1.33 -4.77
CA GLU A 54 5.34 -0.11 -4.96
C GLU A 54 4.96 -0.79 -3.65
N GLU A 55 5.67 -0.49 -2.55
CA GLU A 55 5.33 -1.01 -1.23
C GLU A 55 3.96 -0.50 -0.75
N MET A 56 3.64 0.78 -0.98
CA MET A 56 2.33 1.35 -0.68
C MET A 56 1.21 0.68 -1.49
N ALA A 57 1.45 0.37 -2.77
CA ALA A 57 0.48 -0.36 -3.59
C ALA A 57 0.24 -1.76 -3.02
N ALA A 58 1.29 -2.45 -2.59
CA ALA A 58 1.16 -3.77 -1.99
C ALA A 58 0.41 -3.74 -0.63
N ILE A 59 0.52 -2.65 0.15
CA ILE A 59 -0.33 -2.42 1.33
C ILE A 59 -1.80 -2.30 0.91
N ARG A 60 -2.13 -1.45 -0.10
CA ARG A 60 -3.52 -1.31 -0.58
C ARG A 60 -4.12 -2.66 -1.00
N ASP A 61 -3.34 -3.48 -1.70
CA ASP A 61 -3.78 -4.81 -2.11
C ASP A 61 -4.04 -5.72 -0.91
N ALA A 62 -3.19 -5.67 0.12
CA ALA A 62 -3.41 -6.43 1.36
C ALA A 62 -4.65 -5.93 2.13
N LEU A 63 -4.90 -4.63 2.18
CA LEU A 63 -6.12 -4.07 2.77
C LEU A 63 -7.37 -4.53 2.02
N SER A 64 -7.32 -4.56 0.68
CA SER A 64 -8.41 -5.05 -0.15
C SER A 64 -8.68 -6.54 0.10
N ARG A 65 -7.63 -7.37 0.18
CA ARG A 65 -7.78 -8.79 0.52
C ARG A 65 -8.30 -9.02 1.94
N LEU A 66 -7.83 -8.24 2.91
CA LEU A 66 -8.30 -8.32 4.29
C LEU A 66 -9.78 -7.96 4.40
N ASN A 67 -10.21 -6.92 3.69
CA ASN A 67 -11.63 -6.57 3.56
C ASN A 67 -12.44 -7.71 2.92
N ALA A 68 -11.97 -8.26 1.79
CA ALA A 68 -12.64 -9.37 1.13
C ALA A 68 -12.74 -10.61 2.03
N ALA A 69 -11.68 -10.92 2.78
CA ALA A 69 -11.68 -12.01 3.74
C ALA A 69 -12.68 -11.77 4.89
N ASN A 70 -12.79 -10.53 5.38
CA ASN A 70 -13.78 -10.19 6.39
C ASN A 70 -15.23 -10.39 5.87
N GLU A 71 -15.51 -9.93 4.64
CA GLU A 71 -16.83 -10.17 4.02
C GLU A 71 -17.11 -11.66 3.78
N GLU A 72 -16.11 -12.43 3.33
CA GLU A 72 -16.19 -13.89 3.16
C GLU A 72 -16.50 -14.58 4.51
N GLY A 73 -15.89 -14.09 5.60
CA GLY A 73 -16.10 -14.61 6.95
C GLY A 73 -17.53 -14.53 7.46
N LYS A 74 -18.35 -13.61 6.92
CA LYS A 74 -19.75 -13.44 7.33
C LYS A 74 -20.65 -14.62 6.97
N SER A 75 -20.38 -15.28 5.85
CA SER A 75 -21.19 -16.38 5.31
C SER A 75 -20.53 -17.76 5.48
N LEU A 76 -19.31 -17.79 6.01
CA LEU A 76 -18.57 -19.02 6.28
C LEU A 76 -19.04 -19.68 7.58
N HIS A 77 -19.46 -20.95 7.48
CA HIS A 77 -19.91 -21.75 8.62
C HIS A 77 -19.15 -23.08 8.77
N GLN A 78 -18.23 -23.39 7.86
CA GLN A 78 -17.41 -24.59 7.93
C GLN A 78 -16.12 -24.32 8.72
N PRO A 79 -15.79 -25.17 9.72
CA PRO A 79 -14.65 -24.92 10.61
C PRO A 79 -13.30 -24.89 9.88
N ASP A 80 -13.10 -25.75 8.88
CA ASP A 80 -11.85 -25.76 8.11
C ASP A 80 -11.70 -24.51 7.23
N ALA A 81 -12.81 -24.01 6.69
CA ALA A 81 -12.83 -22.81 5.88
C ALA A 81 -12.63 -21.55 6.73
N LEU A 82 -13.20 -21.50 7.94
CA LEU A 82 -12.92 -20.45 8.93
C LEU A 82 -11.45 -20.44 9.36
N ARG A 83 -10.85 -21.62 9.59
CA ARG A 83 -9.42 -21.74 9.91
C ARG A 83 -8.53 -21.26 8.76
N ALA A 84 -8.87 -21.61 7.52
CA ALA A 84 -8.15 -21.15 6.33
C ALA A 84 -8.27 -19.62 6.14
N LEU A 85 -9.46 -19.06 6.38
CA LEU A 85 -9.71 -17.63 6.34
C LEU A 85 -8.86 -16.89 7.38
N ARG A 86 -8.84 -17.38 8.63
CA ARG A 86 -7.98 -16.85 9.69
C ARG A 86 -6.51 -16.85 9.28
N GLY A 87 -6.02 -17.93 8.67
CA GLY A 87 -4.66 -18.00 8.15
C GLY A 87 -4.36 -16.91 7.13
N ARG A 88 -5.29 -16.63 6.21
CA ARG A 88 -5.17 -15.55 5.21
C ARG A 88 -5.18 -14.16 5.86
N VAL A 89 -6.13 -13.90 6.76
CA VAL A 89 -6.25 -12.65 7.52
C VAL A 89 -4.94 -12.36 8.25
N ASN A 90 -4.40 -13.33 8.99
CA ASN A 90 -3.16 -13.17 9.74
C ASN A 90 -1.97 -12.90 8.82
N ALA A 91 -1.89 -13.61 7.68
CA ALA A 91 -0.81 -13.39 6.71
C ALA A 91 -0.84 -11.98 6.10
N ASP A 92 -2.03 -11.49 5.73
CA ASP A 92 -2.18 -10.14 5.16
C ASP A 92 -1.88 -9.05 6.20
N ILE A 93 -2.30 -9.24 7.46
CA ILE A 93 -1.96 -8.34 8.58
C ILE A 93 -0.44 -8.25 8.79
N ILE A 94 0.24 -9.39 8.90
CA ILE A 94 1.70 -9.44 9.08
C ILE A 94 2.40 -8.78 7.88
N ALA A 95 1.88 -8.98 6.66
CA ALA A 95 2.41 -8.35 5.47
C ALA A 95 2.25 -6.82 5.51
N VAL A 96 1.10 -6.29 5.93
CA VAL A 96 0.87 -4.85 6.10
C VAL A 96 1.87 -4.26 7.09
N LEU A 97 2.03 -4.89 8.27
CA LEU A 97 2.97 -4.43 9.30
C LEU A 97 4.41 -4.38 8.80
N ARG A 98 4.87 -5.46 8.16
CA ARG A 98 6.24 -5.54 7.64
C ARG A 98 6.48 -4.44 6.61
N ARG A 99 5.57 -4.28 5.65
CA ARG A 99 5.69 -3.26 4.60
C ARG A 99 5.64 -1.85 5.16
N ALA A 100 4.79 -1.58 6.15
CA ALA A 100 4.74 -0.27 6.81
C ALA A 100 6.08 0.08 7.49
N ARG A 101 6.70 -0.89 8.16
CA ARG A 101 8.05 -0.72 8.75
C ARG A 101 9.11 -0.47 7.67
N ASP A 102 9.06 -1.21 6.57
CA ASP A 102 9.99 -1.05 5.45
C ASP A 102 9.85 0.34 4.81
N ILE A 103 8.62 0.80 4.57
CA ILE A 103 8.36 2.14 4.05
C ILE A 103 8.89 3.20 5.01
N ARG A 104 8.62 3.07 6.33
CA ARG A 104 9.14 3.99 7.33
C ARG A 104 10.67 4.10 7.25
N ALA A 105 11.38 2.97 7.25
CA ALA A 105 12.83 2.93 7.18
C ALA A 105 13.37 3.60 5.89
N ARG A 106 12.69 3.40 4.76
CA ARG A 106 13.03 4.06 3.49
C ARG A 106 12.80 5.57 3.55
N LEU A 107 11.69 6.03 4.10
CA LEU A 107 11.40 7.46 4.26
C LEU A 107 12.42 8.16 5.17
N GLU A 108 12.80 7.54 6.29
CA GLU A 108 13.87 8.03 7.16
C GLU A 108 15.24 8.06 6.46
N ALA A 109 15.52 7.08 5.60
CA ALA A 109 16.74 7.07 4.78
C ALA A 109 16.71 8.19 3.73
N MET A 110 15.57 8.43 3.08
CA MET A 110 15.38 9.55 2.16
C MET A 110 15.58 10.89 2.87
N ASP A 111 15.09 11.05 4.10
CA ASP A 111 15.30 12.25 4.91
C ASP A 111 16.76 12.49 5.25
N ARG A 112 17.46 11.45 5.71
CA ARG A 112 18.90 11.52 5.96
C ARG A 112 19.68 11.86 4.67
N ALA A 113 19.29 11.27 3.54
CA ALA A 113 19.92 11.56 2.25
C ALA A 113 19.67 13.00 1.81
N ASN A 114 18.46 13.53 2.00
CA ASN A 114 18.12 14.92 1.69
C ASN A 114 18.93 15.88 2.58
N ALA A 115 19.00 15.63 3.89
CA ALA A 115 19.80 16.43 4.82
C ALA A 115 21.31 16.40 4.49
N ALA A 116 21.85 15.24 4.11
CA ALA A 116 23.24 15.12 3.67
C ALA A 116 23.49 15.90 2.38
N GLN A 117 22.58 15.83 1.41
CA GLN A 117 22.69 16.49 0.12
C GLN A 117 22.67 18.03 0.25
N ARG A 118 21.93 18.57 1.23
CA ARG A 118 21.97 19.99 1.62
C ARG A 118 23.34 20.46 2.11
N ARG A 119 24.08 19.58 2.79
CA ARG A 119 25.41 19.88 3.34
C ARG A 119 26.51 19.75 2.29
N LEU A 120 26.39 18.74 1.42
CA LEU A 120 27.49 18.31 0.54
C LEU A 120 27.46 18.92 -0.86
N SER A 121 26.29 19.33 -1.36
CA SER A 121 26.14 19.75 -2.75
C SER A 121 25.61 21.17 -2.88
N ALA A 122 26.34 22.02 -3.60
CA ALA A 122 25.95 23.43 -3.80
C ALA A 122 24.60 23.57 -4.54
N GLY A 123 24.22 22.59 -5.37
CA GLY A 123 22.95 22.57 -6.11
C GLY A 123 21.73 22.06 -5.33
N CYS A 124 21.93 21.47 -4.14
CA CYS A 124 20.83 21.01 -3.28
C CYS A 124 20.83 21.69 -1.92
N ARG A 125 21.41 22.90 -1.82
CA ARG A 125 21.25 23.71 -0.60
C ARG A 125 19.77 23.92 -0.30
N GLU A 126 19.50 24.21 0.96
CA GLU A 126 18.14 24.49 1.42
C GLU A 126 17.46 25.54 0.53
N GLY A 127 16.26 25.21 0.04
CA GLY A 127 15.46 26.10 -0.78
C GLY A 127 15.80 26.12 -2.28
N THR A 128 16.80 25.36 -2.75
CA THR A 128 16.98 25.20 -4.21
C THR A 128 15.83 24.40 -4.82
N PRO A 129 15.55 24.54 -6.13
CA PRO A 129 14.50 23.76 -6.78
C PRO A 129 14.64 22.25 -6.55
N LEU A 130 15.87 21.73 -6.58
CA LEU A 130 16.15 20.31 -6.41
C LEU A 130 15.89 19.83 -4.96
N ASP A 131 16.24 20.65 -3.97
CA ASP A 131 15.92 20.39 -2.56
C ASP A 131 14.42 20.46 -2.28
N ARG A 132 13.73 21.46 -2.84
CA ARG A 132 12.26 21.59 -2.73
C ARG A 132 11.55 20.40 -3.33
N THR A 133 11.94 19.96 -4.53
CA THR A 133 11.36 18.77 -5.18
C THR A 133 11.53 17.53 -4.31
N ARG A 134 12.73 17.27 -3.78
CA ARG A 134 12.99 16.09 -2.95
C ARG A 134 12.24 16.13 -1.63
N THR A 135 12.20 17.29 -0.98
CA THR A 135 11.49 17.50 0.29
C THR A 135 9.98 17.34 0.09
N ALA A 136 9.42 17.99 -0.94
CA ALA A 136 8.00 17.89 -1.28
C ALA A 136 7.57 16.43 -1.58
N LEU A 137 8.37 15.70 -2.36
CA LEU A 137 8.07 14.30 -2.67
C LEU A 137 8.14 13.40 -1.45
N THR A 138 9.16 13.57 -0.59
CA THR A 138 9.28 12.78 0.64
C THR A 138 8.10 13.07 1.59
N ALA A 139 7.69 14.34 1.70
CA ALA A 139 6.51 14.73 2.48
C ALA A 139 5.21 14.14 1.90
N ALA A 140 5.04 14.17 0.57
CA ALA A 140 3.89 13.58 -0.09
C ALA A 140 3.78 12.06 0.15
N LEU A 141 4.91 11.34 0.12
CA LEU A 141 4.94 9.92 0.47
C LEU A 141 4.59 9.69 1.95
N ARG A 142 5.07 10.52 2.88
CA ARG A 142 4.66 10.44 4.29
C ARG A 142 3.16 10.65 4.47
N LYS A 143 2.56 11.63 3.78
CA LYS A 143 1.10 11.85 3.76
C LYS A 143 0.35 10.61 3.24
N LYS A 144 0.77 10.06 2.10
CA LYS A 144 0.18 8.83 1.54
C LYS A 144 0.27 7.64 2.51
N LEU A 145 1.40 7.45 3.21
CA LEU A 145 1.50 6.37 4.20
C LEU A 145 0.55 6.62 5.36
N LYS A 146 0.47 7.85 5.90
CA LYS A 146 -0.51 8.22 6.93
C LYS A 146 -1.94 7.89 6.50
N ASP A 147 -2.34 8.24 5.29
CA ASP A 147 -3.67 7.96 4.77
C ASP A 147 -3.94 6.44 4.72
N LEU A 148 -2.97 5.62 4.27
CA LEU A 148 -3.10 4.16 4.29
C LEU A 148 -3.25 3.57 5.70
N MET A 149 -2.62 4.18 6.70
CA MET A 149 -2.78 3.75 8.09
C MET A 149 -4.16 4.09 8.63
N LEU A 150 -4.72 5.24 8.24
CA LEU A 150 -6.10 5.61 8.57
C LEU A 150 -7.10 4.65 7.92
N ASP A 151 -6.86 4.25 6.66
CA ASP A 151 -7.69 3.26 5.97
C ASP A 151 -7.67 1.90 6.70
N PHE A 152 -6.50 1.44 7.15
CA PHE A 152 -6.40 0.21 7.94
C PHE A 152 -7.10 0.34 9.31
N GLN A 153 -6.98 1.49 9.97
CA GLN A 153 -7.68 1.74 11.23
C GLN A 153 -9.20 1.70 11.06
N ALA A 154 -9.72 2.32 9.98
CA ALA A 154 -11.15 2.28 9.65
C ALA A 154 -11.62 0.86 9.34
N LEU A 155 -10.82 0.08 8.58
CA LEU A 155 -11.10 -1.32 8.31
C LEU A 155 -11.18 -2.13 9.61
N ARG A 156 -10.22 -1.95 10.54
CA ARG A 156 -10.28 -2.60 11.87
C ARG A 156 -11.57 -2.24 12.61
N GLN A 157 -11.90 -0.95 12.70
CA GLN A 157 -13.10 -0.52 13.44
C GLN A 157 -14.35 -1.20 12.90
N ARG A 158 -14.45 -1.35 11.59
CA ARG A 158 -15.54 -2.11 10.97
C ARG A 158 -15.50 -3.60 11.33
N ILE A 159 -14.34 -4.25 11.25
CA ILE A 159 -14.18 -5.67 11.65
C ILE A 159 -14.62 -5.87 13.11
N MET A 160 -14.20 -4.98 14.02
CA MET A 160 -14.56 -5.07 15.44
C MET A 160 -16.05 -4.81 15.68
N SER A 161 -16.64 -3.83 14.99
CA SER A 161 -18.08 -3.57 15.07
C SER A 161 -18.88 -4.78 14.60
N GLU A 162 -18.50 -5.38 13.47
CA GLU A 162 -19.19 -6.55 12.93
C GLU A 162 -19.02 -7.80 13.81
N TYR A 163 -17.85 -7.94 14.45
CA TYR A 163 -17.63 -8.98 15.44
C TYR A 163 -18.57 -8.80 16.64
N LYS A 164 -18.67 -7.58 17.17
CA LYS A 164 -19.60 -7.23 18.26
C LYS A 164 -21.04 -7.57 17.89
N ASP A 165 -21.50 -7.15 16.72
CA ASP A 165 -22.86 -7.45 16.22
C ASP A 165 -23.10 -8.96 16.10
N THR A 166 -22.08 -9.73 15.70
CA THR A 166 -22.17 -11.19 15.61
C THR A 166 -22.35 -11.82 16.98
N VAL A 167 -21.55 -11.38 17.97
CA VAL A 167 -21.64 -11.87 19.35
C VAL A 167 -23.01 -11.56 19.94
N GLU A 168 -23.51 -10.33 19.77
CA GLU A 168 -24.82 -9.92 20.26
C GLU A 168 -25.96 -10.78 19.68
N ARG A 169 -25.97 -10.98 18.37
CA ARG A 169 -27.01 -11.78 17.69
C ARG A 169 -26.97 -13.24 18.13
N ARG A 170 -25.78 -13.81 18.32
CA ARG A 170 -25.62 -15.20 18.78
C ARG A 170 -26.04 -15.35 20.24
N TYR A 171 -25.68 -14.39 21.09
CA TYR A 171 -26.13 -14.36 22.48
C TYR A 171 -27.65 -14.33 22.57
N TYR A 172 -28.31 -13.40 21.84
CA TYR A 172 -29.77 -13.31 21.81
C TYR A 172 -30.43 -14.59 21.30
N THR A 173 -29.87 -15.21 20.24
CA THR A 173 -30.41 -16.46 19.68
C THR A 173 -30.37 -17.60 20.70
N LEU A 174 -29.37 -17.62 21.58
CA LEU A 174 -29.16 -18.70 22.55
C LEU A 174 -29.91 -18.49 23.87
N THR A 175 -30.01 -17.25 24.32
CA THR A 175 -30.53 -16.88 25.64
C THR A 175 -31.95 -16.31 25.59
N GLY A 176 -32.36 -15.76 24.44
CA GLY A 176 -33.59 -14.99 24.29
C GLY A 176 -33.52 -13.57 24.87
N GLU A 177 -32.39 -13.18 25.46
CA GLU A 177 -32.21 -11.89 26.12
C GLU A 177 -31.20 -11.01 25.35
N VAL A 178 -31.44 -9.71 25.37
CA VAL A 178 -30.47 -8.74 24.82
C VAL A 178 -29.34 -8.61 25.85
N PRO A 179 -28.09 -8.92 25.49
CA PRO A 179 -26.98 -8.81 26.43
C PRO A 179 -26.71 -7.35 26.79
N GLU A 180 -26.38 -7.10 28.06
CA GLU A 180 -25.83 -5.80 28.45
C GLU A 180 -24.45 -5.59 27.79
N GLU A 181 -24.13 -4.32 27.51
CA GLU A 181 -22.86 -3.94 26.86
C GLU A 181 -21.64 -4.51 27.60
N GLU A 182 -21.67 -4.50 28.93
CA GLU A 182 -20.60 -5.02 29.79
C GLU A 182 -20.39 -6.54 29.61
N VAL A 183 -21.47 -7.29 29.33
CA VAL A 183 -21.39 -8.73 29.04
C VAL A 183 -20.73 -8.96 27.67
N ILE A 184 -21.10 -8.17 26.66
CA ILE A 184 -20.48 -8.25 25.33
C ILE A 184 -18.98 -7.90 25.43
N GLU A 185 -18.63 -6.81 26.10
CA GLU A 185 -17.23 -6.41 26.28
C GLU A 185 -16.42 -7.50 27.00
N ARG A 186 -17.00 -8.17 28.01
CA ARG A 186 -16.33 -9.30 28.67
C ARG A 186 -16.13 -10.49 27.75
N ILE A 187 -17.11 -10.84 26.92
CA ILE A 187 -16.96 -11.91 25.92
C ILE A 187 -15.84 -11.57 24.92
N ILE A 188 -15.77 -10.30 24.49
CA ILE A 188 -14.79 -9.81 23.53
C ILE A 188 -13.38 -9.69 24.14
N SER A 189 -13.25 -9.22 25.38
CA SER A 189 -11.95 -8.94 26.00
C SER A 189 -11.33 -10.15 26.68
N GLU A 190 -12.14 -10.97 27.33
CA GLU A 190 -11.66 -12.11 28.12
C GLU A 190 -11.56 -13.38 27.26
N GLY A 191 -12.21 -13.42 26.09
CA GLY A 191 -12.30 -14.61 25.25
C GLY A 191 -13.01 -15.79 25.93
N ARG A 192 -13.74 -15.54 27.04
CA ARG A 192 -14.48 -16.54 27.81
C ARG A 192 -15.88 -16.76 27.25
N SER A 193 -15.96 -16.87 25.93
CA SER A 193 -17.23 -17.04 25.21
C SER A 193 -17.94 -18.34 25.63
N GLU A 194 -17.19 -19.43 25.83
CA GLU A 194 -17.73 -20.73 26.25
C GLU A 194 -18.42 -20.70 27.61
N GLU A 195 -17.75 -20.17 28.64
CA GLU A 195 -18.28 -20.13 30.01
C GLU A 195 -19.53 -19.25 30.10
N LEU A 196 -19.52 -18.09 29.44
CA LEU A 196 -20.60 -17.11 29.51
C LEU A 196 -21.80 -17.52 28.67
N LEU A 197 -21.60 -18.06 27.46
CA LEU A 197 -22.70 -18.56 26.64
C LEU A 197 -23.25 -19.91 27.13
N CYS A 198 -22.42 -20.81 27.68
CA CYS A 198 -22.94 -22.05 28.27
C CYS A 198 -23.72 -21.81 29.57
N ALA A 199 -23.29 -20.86 30.41
CA ALA A 199 -24.02 -20.51 31.63
C ALA A 199 -25.39 -19.90 31.34
N ALA A 200 -25.53 -19.17 30.22
CA ALA A 200 -26.77 -18.51 29.84
C ALA A 200 -27.77 -19.42 29.11
N VAL A 201 -27.37 -20.66 28.76
CA VAL A 201 -28.22 -21.60 28.01
C VAL A 201 -28.64 -22.77 28.90
N ALA A 202 -29.84 -22.69 29.46
CA ALA A 202 -30.48 -23.80 30.18
C ALA A 202 -31.32 -24.73 29.28
N GLU A 203 -31.73 -24.26 28.09
CA GLU A 203 -32.80 -24.90 27.28
C GLU A 203 -32.37 -25.43 25.90
N HIS A 204 -31.32 -24.90 25.28
CA HIS A 204 -30.90 -25.33 23.94
C HIS A 204 -29.89 -26.47 24.00
N GLY A 205 -30.11 -27.52 23.21
CA GLY A 205 -29.28 -28.74 23.22
C GLY A 205 -27.78 -28.45 23.06
N LYS A 206 -26.95 -29.12 23.89
CA LYS A 206 -25.49 -28.89 24.04
C LYS A 206 -24.73 -28.74 22.71
N GLY A 207 -25.13 -29.44 21.65
CA GLY A 207 -24.45 -29.39 20.34
C GLY A 207 -24.57 -28.05 19.61
N ALA A 208 -25.73 -27.38 19.68
CA ALA A 208 -25.93 -26.08 19.02
C ALA A 208 -25.18 -24.94 19.74
N VAL A 209 -25.08 -25.04 21.07
CA VAL A 209 -24.31 -24.11 21.91
C VAL A 209 -22.82 -24.22 21.59
N LEU A 210 -22.29 -25.45 21.56
CA LEU A 210 -20.86 -25.70 21.28
C LEU A 210 -20.44 -25.20 19.89
N ALA A 211 -21.26 -25.41 18.87
CA ALA A 211 -20.98 -24.88 17.53
C ALA A 211 -20.95 -23.35 17.51
N THR A 212 -21.87 -22.70 18.22
CA THR A 212 -21.93 -21.24 18.33
C THR A 212 -20.73 -20.67 19.08
N VAL A 213 -20.35 -21.31 20.19
CA VAL A 213 -19.15 -20.95 20.96
C VAL A 213 -17.90 -21.05 20.09
N HIS A 214 -17.75 -22.13 19.33
CA HIS A 214 -16.60 -22.30 18.43
C HIS A 214 -16.55 -21.20 17.35
N GLU A 215 -17.69 -20.86 16.74
CA GLU A 215 -17.78 -19.76 15.77
C GLU A 215 -17.37 -18.41 16.40
N ILE A 216 -17.84 -18.12 17.61
CA ILE A 216 -17.49 -16.90 18.34
C ILE A 216 -16.00 -16.89 18.68
N GLN A 217 -15.44 -18.02 19.10
CA GLN A 217 -14.02 -18.13 19.44
C GLN A 217 -13.11 -17.94 18.22
N ASP A 218 -13.47 -18.51 17.07
CA ASP A 218 -12.71 -18.32 15.83
C ASP A 218 -12.73 -16.85 15.37
N ARG A 219 -13.89 -16.19 15.49
CA ARG A 219 -14.06 -14.76 15.20
C ARG A 219 -13.29 -13.88 16.20
N HIS A 220 -13.34 -14.22 17.49
CA HIS A 220 -12.60 -13.56 18.56
C HIS A 220 -11.10 -13.54 18.28
N ASP A 221 -10.54 -14.70 17.95
CA ASP A 221 -9.11 -14.83 17.70
C ASP A 221 -8.66 -14.01 16.48
N ALA A 222 -9.47 -13.96 15.42
CA ALA A 222 -9.20 -13.13 14.24
C ALA A 222 -9.27 -11.63 14.60
N ALA A 223 -10.31 -11.21 15.33
CA ALA A 223 -10.48 -9.84 15.80
C ALA A 223 -9.30 -9.38 16.69
N ARG A 224 -8.86 -10.26 17.59
CA ARG A 224 -7.73 -10.01 18.50
C ARG A 224 -6.40 -9.87 17.75
N GLU A 225 -6.19 -10.62 16.67
CA GLU A 225 -4.99 -10.48 15.84
C GLU A 225 -4.97 -9.13 15.10
N VAL A 226 -6.12 -8.71 14.56
CA VAL A 226 -6.28 -7.36 13.96
C VAL A 226 -6.04 -6.27 15.02
N GLU A 227 -6.48 -6.47 16.26
CA GLU A 227 -6.26 -5.52 17.34
C GLU A 227 -4.78 -5.41 17.73
N ARG A 228 -4.11 -6.55 17.97
CA ARG A 228 -2.69 -6.59 18.33
C ARG A 228 -1.81 -5.93 17.27
N SER A 229 -2.06 -6.26 16.02
CA SER A 229 -1.33 -5.70 14.88
C SER A 229 -1.57 -4.21 14.71
N LEU A 230 -2.73 -3.67 15.08
CA LEU A 230 -2.92 -2.23 15.08
C LEU A 230 -2.08 -1.53 16.13
N LEU A 231 -1.91 -2.08 17.34
CA LEU A 231 -1.04 -1.44 18.35
C LEU A 231 0.39 -1.28 17.80
N GLU A 232 0.89 -2.31 17.11
CA GLU A 232 2.19 -2.25 16.44
C GLU A 232 2.21 -1.26 15.27
N LEU A 233 1.13 -1.19 14.47
CA LEU A 233 1.02 -0.23 13.37
C LEU A 233 0.89 1.22 13.87
N HIS A 234 0.18 1.42 14.97
CA HIS A 234 0.00 2.70 15.63
C HIS A 234 1.34 3.22 16.16
N GLN A 235 2.20 2.34 16.67
CA GLN A 235 3.56 2.70 17.02
C GLN A 235 4.37 3.15 15.79
N VAL A 236 4.27 2.43 14.66
CA VAL A 236 4.88 2.86 13.38
C VAL A 236 4.35 4.25 12.97
N PHE A 237 3.07 4.51 13.18
CA PHE A 237 2.43 5.79 12.88
C PHE A 237 2.89 6.94 13.80
N LEU A 238 2.96 6.73 15.11
CA LEU A 238 3.44 7.73 16.07
C LEU A 238 4.91 8.08 15.81
N ASP A 239 5.74 7.08 15.53
CA ASP A 239 7.14 7.27 15.16
C ASP A 239 7.29 8.16 13.91
N MET A 240 6.33 8.11 12.99
CA MET A 240 6.30 8.98 11.82
C MET A 240 5.73 10.38 12.07
N ALA A 241 4.74 10.52 12.97
CA ALA A 241 4.10 11.79 13.28
C ALA A 241 5.11 12.81 13.85
N VAL A 242 6.07 12.33 14.65
CA VAL A 242 7.19 13.14 15.20
C VAL A 242 8.04 13.78 14.09
N VAL A 243 8.16 13.13 12.92
CA VAL A 243 8.94 13.64 11.77
C VAL A 243 8.14 14.63 10.91
N VAL A 244 6.80 14.54 10.94
CA VAL A 244 5.91 15.41 10.14
C VAL A 244 5.72 16.77 10.81
N GLU A 245 5.68 16.84 12.14
CA GLU A 245 5.45 18.08 12.89
C GLU A 245 6.64 19.06 12.78
N SER A 246 7.87 18.57 12.61
CA SER A 246 9.04 19.41 12.33
C SER A 246 9.05 20.02 10.92
N GLN A 247 8.12 19.63 10.04
CA GLN A 247 8.00 20.08 8.64
C GLN A 247 6.70 20.88 8.41
N GLY A 248 5.93 21.14 9.47
CA GLY A 248 4.57 21.70 9.44
C GLY A 248 4.45 23.09 8.81
N GLU A 249 5.45 23.97 9.00
CA GLU A 249 5.37 25.36 8.56
C GLU A 249 5.61 25.54 7.04
N GLN A 250 6.14 24.53 6.34
CA GLN A 250 6.35 24.55 4.89
C GLN A 250 5.22 23.87 4.10
N LEU A 251 4.25 23.20 4.75
CA LEU A 251 3.29 22.31 4.09
C LEU A 251 2.31 23.01 3.13
N ASP A 252 1.90 24.25 3.41
CA ASP A 252 0.93 25.00 2.57
C ASP A 252 1.52 25.47 1.23
N ASP A 253 2.79 25.90 1.20
CA ASP A 253 3.51 26.19 -0.06
C ASP A 253 3.93 24.89 -0.77
N ILE A 254 4.16 23.82 -0.01
CA ILE A 254 4.47 22.49 -0.51
C ILE A 254 3.28 21.89 -1.26
N GLU A 255 2.01 22.13 -0.92
CA GLU A 255 0.88 21.49 -1.62
C GLU A 255 0.82 21.91 -3.11
N ARG A 256 1.14 23.17 -3.42
CA ARG A 256 1.31 23.65 -4.80
C ARG A 256 2.53 23.01 -5.49
N HIS A 257 3.66 22.92 -4.79
CA HIS A 257 4.88 22.30 -5.33
C HIS A 257 4.81 20.76 -5.42
N VAL A 258 4.01 20.10 -4.59
CA VAL A 258 3.75 18.65 -4.58
C VAL A 258 2.97 18.26 -5.80
N ASN A 259 1.98 19.05 -6.22
CA ASN A 259 1.23 18.76 -7.44
C ASN A 259 2.15 18.79 -8.68
N SER A 260 3.04 19.79 -8.75
CA SER A 260 4.05 19.88 -9.81
C SER A 260 5.12 18.80 -9.71
N ALA A 261 5.63 18.50 -8.51
CA ALA A 261 6.66 17.48 -8.28
C ALA A 261 6.13 16.06 -8.49
N THR A 262 4.88 15.78 -8.11
CA THR A 262 4.21 14.50 -8.34
C THR A 262 4.05 14.27 -9.85
N THR A 263 3.66 15.30 -10.59
CA THR A 263 3.61 15.26 -12.06
C THR A 263 5.00 15.01 -12.66
N TYR A 264 6.04 15.66 -12.13
CA TYR A 264 7.44 15.48 -12.54
C TYR A 264 7.93 14.04 -12.29
N VAL A 265 7.61 13.46 -11.13
CA VAL A 265 7.92 12.06 -10.80
C VAL A 265 7.14 11.09 -11.65
N GLN A 266 5.85 11.33 -11.91
CA GLN A 266 5.07 10.46 -12.80
C GLN A 266 5.66 10.44 -14.21
N GLY A 267 6.10 11.61 -14.72
CA GLY A 267 6.85 11.70 -15.97
C GLY A 267 8.16 10.91 -15.91
N GLY A 268 8.98 11.14 -14.88
CA GLY A 268 10.24 10.43 -14.67
C GLY A 268 10.08 8.91 -14.52
N ASN A 269 9.08 8.45 -13.77
CA ASN A 269 8.75 7.05 -13.57
C ASN A 269 8.32 6.38 -14.87
N LYS A 270 7.59 7.09 -15.72
CA LYS A 270 7.22 6.57 -17.05
C LYS A 270 8.45 6.35 -17.92
N GLU A 271 9.41 7.27 -17.89
CA GLU A 271 10.67 7.13 -18.63
C GLU A 271 11.59 6.06 -18.02
N LEU A 272 11.65 5.92 -16.70
CA LEU A 272 12.38 4.84 -16.02
C LEU A 272 11.79 3.45 -16.33
N ARG A 273 10.45 3.32 -16.34
CA ARG A 273 9.78 2.09 -16.75
C ARG A 273 10.05 1.74 -18.20
N LYS A 274 9.93 2.70 -19.12
CA LYS A 274 10.31 2.51 -20.53
C LYS A 274 11.77 2.10 -20.66
N ALA A 275 12.68 2.76 -19.93
CA ALA A 275 14.11 2.41 -19.95
C ALA A 275 14.35 0.98 -19.45
N ARG A 276 13.63 0.55 -18.41
CA ARG A 276 13.69 -0.82 -17.88
C ARG A 276 13.13 -1.85 -18.86
N GLU A 277 12.01 -1.54 -19.52
CA GLU A 277 11.45 -2.37 -20.59
C GLU A 277 12.39 -2.49 -21.79
N HIS A 278 13.00 -1.38 -22.23
CA HIS A 278 14.02 -1.37 -23.27
C HIS A 278 15.27 -2.15 -22.86
N GLN A 279 15.74 -2.03 -21.62
CA GLN A 279 16.88 -2.81 -21.12
C GLN A 279 16.56 -4.31 -21.06
N ARG A 280 15.29 -4.68 -20.81
CA ARG A 280 14.83 -6.08 -20.78
C ARG A 280 14.67 -6.65 -22.19
N SER A 281 14.20 -5.87 -23.15
CA SER A 281 14.05 -6.30 -24.55
C SER A 281 15.38 -6.31 -25.30
N SER A 282 16.28 -5.35 -25.05
CA SER A 282 17.63 -5.30 -25.63
C SER A 282 18.45 -6.56 -25.33
N ARG A 283 18.34 -7.11 -24.12
CA ARG A 283 18.99 -8.39 -23.75
C ARG A 283 18.52 -9.56 -24.62
N LYS A 284 17.25 -9.59 -25.04
CA LYS A 284 16.71 -10.64 -25.93
C LYS A 284 17.26 -10.48 -27.35
N TRP A 285 17.33 -9.24 -27.85
CA TRP A 285 17.86 -8.94 -29.18
C TRP A 285 19.38 -9.17 -29.28
N LEU A 286 20.13 -8.90 -28.23
CA LEU A 286 21.56 -9.21 -28.15
C LEU A 286 21.82 -10.72 -28.30
N CYS A 287 21.06 -11.56 -27.59
CA CYS A 287 21.16 -13.02 -27.72
C CYS A 287 20.83 -13.50 -29.13
N ILE A 288 19.80 -12.94 -29.77
CA ILE A 288 19.44 -13.27 -31.16
C ILE A 288 20.57 -12.87 -32.12
N GLY A 289 21.16 -11.68 -31.95
CA GLY A 289 22.29 -11.22 -32.75
C GLY A 289 23.53 -12.12 -32.64
N ILE A 290 23.86 -12.59 -31.43
CA ILE A 290 24.99 -13.51 -31.20
C ILE A 290 24.74 -14.87 -31.89
N ILE A 291 23.51 -15.39 -31.85
CA ILE A 291 23.16 -16.66 -32.51
C ILE A 291 23.31 -16.54 -34.04
N ILE A 292 22.83 -15.44 -34.63
CA ILE A 292 22.95 -15.19 -36.08
C ILE A 292 24.42 -15.09 -36.50
N LEU A 293 25.26 -14.39 -35.71
CA LEU A 293 26.69 -14.27 -35.96
C LEU A 293 27.38 -15.65 -35.98
N LEU A 294 27.07 -16.51 -35.00
CA LEU A 294 27.64 -17.86 -34.92
C LEU A 294 27.24 -18.73 -36.11
N LEU A 295 25.99 -18.64 -36.58
CA LEU A 295 25.54 -19.35 -37.78
C LEU A 295 26.26 -18.89 -39.05
N LEU A 296 26.48 -17.57 -39.20
CA LEU A 296 27.24 -17.00 -40.32
C LEU A 296 28.68 -17.51 -40.34
N VAL A 297 29.34 -17.50 -39.18
CA VAL A 297 30.71 -18.01 -39.04
C VAL A 297 30.77 -19.50 -39.41
N LEU A 298 29.80 -20.29 -38.98
CA LEU A 298 29.73 -21.73 -39.27
C LEU A 298 29.50 -21.99 -40.78
N LEU A 299 28.66 -21.18 -41.43
CA LEU A 299 28.39 -21.25 -42.86
C LEU A 299 29.62 -20.91 -43.72
N VAL A 300 30.52 -20.05 -43.22
CA VAL A 300 31.78 -19.72 -43.91
C VAL A 300 32.86 -20.76 -43.62
N ILE A 301 32.99 -21.24 -42.37
CA ILE A 301 34.07 -22.15 -41.97
C ILE A 301 33.89 -23.57 -42.54
N VAL A 302 32.67 -24.11 -42.55
CA VAL A 302 32.40 -25.47 -43.05
C VAL A 302 32.80 -25.70 -44.52
N PRO A 303 32.44 -24.83 -45.49
CA PRO A 303 32.87 -25.02 -46.88
C PRO A 303 34.39 -24.88 -47.06
N ILE A 304 35.03 -23.97 -46.34
CA ILE A 304 36.50 -23.82 -46.38
C ILE A 304 37.19 -25.08 -45.82
N ALA A 305 36.72 -25.59 -44.67
CA ALA A 305 37.28 -26.79 -44.06
C ALA A 305 37.06 -28.05 -44.90
N THR A 306 35.89 -28.20 -45.53
CA THR A 306 35.60 -29.33 -46.42
C THR A 306 36.35 -29.24 -47.75
N SER A 307 36.61 -28.02 -48.26
CA SER A 307 37.45 -27.80 -49.45
C SER A 307 38.92 -28.15 -49.19
N LEU A 308 39.46 -27.79 -48.02
CA LEU A 308 40.84 -28.13 -47.65
C LEU A 308 41.05 -29.62 -47.39
N LYS A 309 40.02 -30.34 -46.92
CA LYS A 309 40.10 -31.78 -46.67
C LYS A 309 39.95 -32.65 -47.94
N ARG A 310 39.48 -32.05 -49.03
CA ARG A 310 39.33 -32.71 -50.35
C ARG A 310 40.51 -32.47 -51.31
N SER A 311 41.45 -31.59 -50.93
CA SER A 311 42.74 -31.41 -51.61
C SER A 311 43.82 -32.25 -50.94
#